data_AF-A0A9P4LE98-F1
#
_entry.id   AF-A0A9P4LE98-F1
#
_cell.length_a   1.000
_cell.length_b   1.000
_cell.length_c   1.000
_cell.angle_alpha   90.00
_cell.angle_beta   90.00
_cell.angle_gamma   90.00
#
_symmetry.space_group_name_H-M   'P 1'
#
loop_
_entity.id
_entity.type
_entity.pdbx_description
1 polymer ?
#
loop_
_entity_poly.entity_id
_entity_poly.type
_entity_poly.pdbx_seq_one_letter_code
_entity_poly.pdbx_strand_id
1 'polypeptide(L)'
;MLDASFCQGNTPTSLFHDMIRSLSQQTKNARPTAFHHLLEALPQDGRLLRLYSYNVDDINTDLQPLKTVVSLPKKPPWRKTIQLHGSLDHMVCSKCHMVSNFDADQLHHEWRCARQRAGKRSHCVGRLRPRMVLYNEHNPDDEAIGSCTTLDLRVSPNTVIVAVKGRHNGVRLGINNDPPPKVHSLSGCWDLVVKGPCDEIACGAAVPH
;
A
#
# COMPACT_ATOMS: atom_id res chain seq x y z
N MET A 1 -8.14 -13.01 9.40
CA MET A 1 -6.84 -12.29 9.38
C MET A 1 -6.00 -12.91 8.26
N LEU A 2 -5.40 -12.11 7.38
CA LEU A 2 -4.64 -12.57 6.21
C LEU A 2 -3.21 -12.98 6.60
N ASP A 3 -3.02 -14.22 7.03
CA ASP A 3 -1.73 -14.69 7.57
C ASP A 3 -0.80 -15.29 6.49
N ALA A 4 0.51 -15.15 6.67
CA ALA A 4 1.52 -15.68 5.75
C ALA A 4 1.45 -17.20 5.55
N SER A 5 0.94 -17.95 6.54
CA SER A 5 0.75 -19.41 6.48
C SER A 5 -0.08 -19.87 5.27
N PHE A 6 -1.03 -19.05 4.79
CA PHE A 6 -1.82 -19.33 3.59
C PHE A 6 -0.96 -19.43 2.31
N CYS A 7 0.16 -18.71 2.26
CA CYS A 7 1.09 -18.77 1.12
C CYS A 7 2.14 -19.88 1.26
N GLN A 8 2.25 -20.52 2.44
CA GLN A 8 3.28 -21.51 2.76
C GLN A 8 2.84 -22.96 2.53
N GLY A 9 1.57 -23.21 2.19
CA GLY A 9 1.08 -24.50 1.69
C GLY A 9 0.58 -25.51 2.73
N ASN A 10 0.38 -25.10 3.99
CA ASN A 10 -0.07 -25.98 5.09
C ASN A 10 -1.57 -25.87 5.42
N THR A 11 -2.36 -25.14 4.63
CA THR A 11 -3.76 -24.81 4.92
C THR A 11 -4.57 -24.83 3.62
N PRO A 12 -5.88 -25.13 3.61
CA PRO A 12 -6.69 -25.09 2.39
C PRO A 12 -6.59 -23.71 1.71
N THR A 13 -5.86 -23.63 0.60
CA THR A 13 -5.54 -22.37 -0.09
C THR A 13 -6.65 -21.88 -1.01
N SER A 14 -7.67 -22.71 -1.31
CA SER A 14 -8.76 -22.33 -2.22
C SER A 14 -9.54 -21.12 -1.72
N LEU A 15 -9.96 -21.12 -0.45
CA LEU A 15 -10.68 -19.98 0.15
C LEU A 15 -9.84 -18.70 0.13
N PHE A 16 -8.53 -18.79 0.36
CA PHE A 16 -7.63 -17.64 0.25
C PHE A 16 -7.53 -17.15 -1.20
N HIS A 17 -7.33 -18.04 -2.16
CA HIS A 17 -7.24 -17.67 -3.58
C HIS A 17 -8.55 -17.07 -4.11
N ASP A 18 -9.69 -17.63 -3.70
CA ASP A 18 -11.02 -17.12 -4.09
C ASP A 18 -11.26 -15.73 -3.49
N MET A 19 -10.86 -15.52 -2.24
CA MET A 19 -10.91 -14.21 -1.60
C MET A 19 -10.03 -13.18 -2.34
N ILE A 20 -8.78 -13.55 -2.67
CA ILE A 20 -7.87 -12.68 -3.42
C ILE A 20 -8.42 -12.36 -4.82
N ARG A 21 -8.98 -13.36 -5.51
CA ARG A 21 -9.62 -13.18 -6.82
C ARG A 21 -10.78 -12.20 -6.72
N SER A 22 -11.66 -12.40 -5.74
CA SER A 22 -12.80 -11.50 -5.48
C SER A 22 -12.32 -10.07 -5.16
N LEU A 23 -11.33 -9.93 -4.27
CA LEU A 23 -10.80 -8.63 -3.87
C LEU A 23 -10.14 -7.90 -5.05
N SER A 24 -9.35 -8.60 -5.88
CA SER A 24 -8.76 -8.03 -7.10
C SER A 24 -9.82 -7.59 -8.11
N GLN A 25 -10.91 -8.37 -8.26
CA GLN A 25 -12.02 -7.98 -9.13
C GLN A 25 -12.77 -6.74 -8.60
N GLN A 26 -13.03 -6.69 -7.30
CA GLN A 26 -13.72 -5.57 -6.67
C GLN A 26 -12.90 -4.27 -6.77
N THR A 27 -11.59 -4.35 -6.53
CA THR A 27 -10.69 -3.20 -6.61
C THR A 27 -10.56 -2.65 -8.04
N LYS A 28 -10.43 -3.53 -9.04
CA LYS A 28 -10.44 -3.12 -10.47
C LYS A 28 -11.73 -2.45 -10.93
N ASN A 29 -12.85 -2.78 -10.29
CA ASN A 29 -14.16 -2.17 -10.60
C ASN A 29 -14.47 -0.94 -9.74
N ALA A 30 -13.67 -0.69 -8.69
CA ALA A 30 -13.84 0.46 -7.83
C ALA A 30 -13.48 1.74 -8.59
N ARG A 31 -14.07 2.86 -8.15
CA ARG A 31 -13.74 4.18 -8.68
C ARG A 31 -13.10 5.02 -7.57
N PRO A 32 -12.18 5.94 -7.90
CA PRO A 32 -11.68 6.91 -6.95
C PRO A 32 -12.84 7.65 -6.27
N THR A 33 -12.73 7.81 -4.95
CA THR A 33 -13.70 8.57 -4.15
C THR A 33 -13.31 10.05 -4.11
N ALA A 34 -14.15 10.90 -3.51
CA ALA A 34 -13.84 12.31 -3.33
C ALA A 34 -12.51 12.51 -2.55
N PHE A 35 -12.23 11.67 -1.56
CA PHE A 35 -10.97 11.72 -0.83
C PHE A 35 -9.75 11.36 -1.69
N HIS A 36 -9.88 10.42 -2.64
CA HIS A 36 -8.80 10.11 -3.58
C HIS A 36 -8.49 11.30 -4.48
N HIS A 37 -9.51 12.00 -4.98
CA HIS A 37 -9.33 13.21 -5.79
C HIS A 37 -8.76 14.38 -4.99
N LEU A 38 -9.13 14.53 -3.71
CA LEU A 38 -8.48 15.47 -2.80
C LEU A 38 -6.97 15.20 -2.72
N LEU A 39 -6.56 13.94 -2.55
CA LEU A 39 -5.14 13.57 -2.50
C LEU A 39 -4.44 13.80 -3.84
N GLU A 40 -5.11 13.56 -4.97
CA GLU A 40 -4.60 13.74 -6.34
C GLU A 40 -4.26 15.20 -6.68
N ALA A 41 -5.01 16.14 -6.10
CA ALA A 41 -4.81 17.56 -6.33
C ALA A 41 -3.63 18.16 -5.54
N LEU A 42 -3.30 17.62 -4.36
CA LEU A 42 -2.21 18.13 -3.52
C LEU A 42 -0.83 18.17 -4.19
N PRO A 43 -0.43 17.19 -5.03
CA PRO A 43 0.78 17.27 -5.85
C PRO A 43 0.81 18.46 -6.81
N GLN A 44 -0.33 18.83 -7.41
CA GLN A 44 -0.39 19.91 -8.41
C GLN A 44 -0.04 21.26 -7.81
N ASP A 45 -0.44 21.47 -6.55
CA ASP A 45 -0.12 22.68 -5.79
C ASP A 45 1.23 22.62 -5.07
N GLY A 46 2.01 21.54 -5.24
CA GLY A 46 3.26 21.32 -4.52
C GLY A 46 3.07 21.07 -3.00
N ARG A 47 1.85 20.80 -2.56
CA ARG A 47 1.49 20.62 -1.14
C ARG A 47 1.65 19.18 -0.64
N LEU A 48 1.77 18.21 -1.54
CA LEU A 48 2.06 16.82 -1.16
C LEU A 48 3.56 16.53 -1.13
N LEU A 49 4.10 16.31 0.07
CA LEU A 49 5.44 15.73 0.23
C LEU A 49 5.42 14.25 -0.14
N ARG A 50 4.60 13.47 0.58
CA ARG A 50 4.42 12.02 0.40
C ARG A 50 3.03 11.56 0.81
N LEU A 51 2.52 10.56 0.11
CA LEU A 51 1.37 9.75 0.49
C LEU A 51 1.86 8.36 0.91
N TYR A 52 1.70 8.00 2.17
CA TYR A 52 1.94 6.65 2.68
C TYR A 52 0.62 5.91 2.77
N SER A 53 0.40 4.90 1.92
CA SER A 53 -0.85 4.16 1.83
C SER A 53 -0.72 2.76 2.45
N TYR A 54 -1.62 2.44 3.38
CA TYR A 54 -1.82 1.06 3.86
C TYR A 54 -2.75 0.25 2.96
N ASN A 55 -3.46 0.91 2.04
CA ASN A 55 -4.37 0.25 1.12
C ASN A 55 -3.59 -0.49 0.04
N VAL A 56 -4.11 -1.67 -0.31
CA VAL A 56 -3.58 -2.56 -1.36
C VAL A 56 -4.44 -2.54 -2.62
N ASP A 57 -5.46 -1.67 -2.66
CA ASP A 57 -6.44 -1.56 -3.74
C ASP A 57 -5.94 -0.83 -5.00
N ASP A 58 -4.73 -0.26 -4.94
CA ASP A 58 -4.05 0.44 -6.04
C ASP A 58 -4.80 1.67 -6.61
N ILE A 59 -5.96 2.06 -6.07
CA ILE A 59 -6.79 3.20 -6.56
C ILE A 59 -5.98 4.51 -6.54
N ASN A 60 -5.24 4.76 -5.46
CA ASN A 60 -4.39 5.95 -5.38
C ASN A 60 -3.29 5.95 -6.44
N THR A 61 -2.73 4.78 -6.76
CA THR A 61 -1.57 4.66 -7.65
C THR A 61 -1.96 4.66 -9.13
N ASP A 62 -3.24 4.44 -9.45
CA ASP A 62 -3.78 4.60 -10.79
C ASP A 62 -3.95 6.08 -11.20
N LEU A 63 -4.06 6.98 -10.22
CA LEU A 63 -4.09 8.41 -10.46
C LEU A 63 -2.69 8.91 -10.85
N GLN A 64 -2.57 9.53 -12.02
CA GLN A 64 -1.28 9.91 -12.63
C GLN A 64 -0.34 10.67 -11.67
N PRO A 65 -0.81 11.69 -10.90
CA PRO A 65 0.05 12.44 -9.98
C PRO A 65 0.57 11.61 -8.80
N LEU A 66 -0.13 10.52 -8.47
CA LEU A 66 0.12 9.64 -7.32
C LEU A 66 0.69 8.27 -7.75
N LYS A 67 1.02 8.09 -9.03
CA LYS A 67 1.57 6.83 -9.53
C LYS A 67 2.86 6.42 -8.84
N THR A 68 2.95 5.16 -8.45
CA THR A 68 4.14 4.57 -7.81
C THR A 68 4.88 3.59 -8.73
N VAL A 69 5.96 2.99 -8.21
CA VAL A 69 6.71 1.92 -8.87
C VAL A 69 6.80 0.74 -7.91
N VAL A 70 6.54 -0.46 -8.43
CA VAL A 70 6.62 -1.72 -7.70
C VAL A 70 7.69 -2.60 -8.36
N SER A 71 8.75 -3.03 -7.67
CA SER A 71 9.16 -2.78 -6.28
C SER A 71 9.68 -1.36 -6.03
N LEU A 72 9.68 -0.93 -4.76
CA LEU A 72 10.15 0.40 -4.38
C LEU A 72 11.67 0.51 -4.62
N PRO A 73 12.16 1.59 -5.29
CA PRO A 73 13.59 1.79 -5.49
C PRO A 73 14.34 1.87 -4.16
N LYS A 74 15.55 1.31 -4.08
CA LYS A 74 16.37 1.36 -2.85
C LYS A 74 16.92 2.76 -2.53
N LYS A 75 16.94 3.66 -3.51
CA LYS A 75 17.54 4.99 -3.44
C LYS A 75 16.61 6.04 -4.07
N PRO A 76 16.70 7.32 -3.66
CA PRO A 76 15.89 8.39 -4.24
C PRO A 76 16.24 8.67 -5.71
N PRO A 77 15.35 9.35 -6.48
CA PRO A 77 14.07 9.90 -6.04
C PRO A 77 12.95 8.86 -6.00
N TRP A 78 12.18 8.84 -4.89
CA TRP A 78 10.96 8.02 -4.75
C TRP A 78 9.72 8.76 -5.26
N ARG A 79 8.75 8.01 -5.78
CA ARG A 79 7.43 8.52 -6.20
C ARG A 79 6.60 9.02 -5.02
N LYS A 80 5.65 9.92 -5.28
CA LYS A 80 4.83 10.57 -4.23
C LYS A 80 4.08 9.56 -3.36
N THR A 81 3.66 8.44 -3.91
CA THR A 81 2.95 7.39 -3.16
C THR A 81 3.86 6.23 -2.81
N ILE A 82 3.86 5.84 -1.53
CA ILE A 82 4.54 4.67 -0.98
C ILE A 82 3.48 3.70 -0.47
N GLN A 83 3.46 2.49 -1.03
CA GLN A 83 2.58 1.42 -0.57
C GLN A 83 3.23 0.66 0.57
N LEU A 84 2.66 0.76 1.76
CA LEU A 84 3.18 0.14 2.98
C LEU A 84 2.84 -1.35 3.07
N HIS A 85 1.72 -1.77 2.49
CA HIS A 85 1.27 -3.16 2.48
C HIS A 85 1.34 -3.82 1.11
N GLY A 86 1.98 -3.16 0.13
CA GLY A 86 2.09 -3.66 -1.23
C GLY A 86 0.85 -3.38 -2.08
N SER A 87 0.60 -4.26 -3.06
CA SER A 87 -0.30 -4.04 -4.19
C SER A 87 -1.05 -5.33 -4.55
N LEU A 88 -2.31 -5.21 -4.96
CA LEU A 88 -3.12 -6.29 -5.55
C LEU A 88 -2.97 -6.38 -7.07
N ASP A 89 -2.48 -5.33 -7.72
CA ASP A 89 -2.19 -5.33 -9.15
C ASP A 89 -0.93 -6.12 -9.53
N HIS A 90 -0.14 -6.52 -8.55
CA HIS A 90 1.09 -7.27 -8.75
C HIS A 90 1.08 -8.59 -7.98
N MET A 91 1.85 -9.53 -8.49
CA MET A 91 2.18 -10.79 -7.83
C MET A 91 3.69 -10.98 -7.76
N VAL A 92 4.11 -11.81 -6.83
CA VAL A 92 5.52 -12.11 -6.58
C VAL A 92 5.73 -13.61 -6.40
N CYS A 93 6.83 -14.11 -6.96
CA CYS A 93 7.24 -15.48 -6.72
C CYS A 93 7.88 -15.63 -5.34
N SER A 94 7.41 -16.57 -4.54
CA SER A 94 7.92 -16.86 -3.19
C SER A 94 9.36 -17.39 -3.13
N LYS A 95 9.95 -17.76 -4.28
CA LYS A 95 11.31 -18.32 -4.35
C LYS A 95 12.31 -17.40 -5.05
N CYS A 96 11.93 -16.83 -6.20
CA CYS A 96 12.83 -16.00 -6.98
C CYS A 96 12.56 -14.50 -6.85
N HIS A 97 11.51 -14.11 -6.13
CA HIS A 97 11.10 -12.72 -5.89
C HIS A 97 10.84 -11.89 -7.17
N MET A 98 10.67 -12.56 -8.30
CA MET A 98 10.24 -11.92 -9.54
C MET A 98 8.82 -11.39 -9.38
N VAL A 99 8.64 -10.13 -9.75
CA VAL A 99 7.35 -9.43 -9.75
C VAL A 99 6.76 -9.44 -11.15
N SER A 100 5.45 -9.62 -11.26
CA SER A 100 4.67 -9.50 -12.49
C SER A 100 3.29 -8.93 -12.20
N ASN A 101 2.54 -8.58 -13.24
CA ASN A 101 1.13 -8.17 -13.10
C ASN A 101 0.31 -9.32 -12.50
N PHE A 102 -0.70 -8.97 -11.73
CA PHE A 102 -1.59 -9.92 -11.09
C PHE A 102 -2.46 -10.65 -12.10
N ASP A 103 -2.45 -11.98 -11.98
CA ASP A 103 -3.23 -12.93 -12.76
C ASP A 103 -3.82 -13.99 -11.81
N ALA A 104 -5.14 -13.94 -11.60
CA ALA A 104 -5.81 -14.82 -10.66
C ALA A 104 -5.71 -16.30 -11.03
N ASP A 105 -5.54 -16.62 -12.33
CA ASP A 105 -5.48 -18.00 -12.80
C ASP A 105 -4.13 -18.63 -12.44
N GLN A 106 -3.09 -17.82 -12.26
CA GLN A 106 -1.75 -18.30 -11.92
C GLN A 106 -1.55 -18.62 -10.43
N LEU A 107 -2.50 -18.26 -9.55
CA LEU A 107 -2.38 -18.51 -8.11
C LEU A 107 -2.35 -20.02 -7.75
N HIS A 108 -2.98 -20.86 -8.58
CA HIS A 108 -3.00 -22.31 -8.36
C HIS A 108 -1.82 -23.04 -9.01
N HIS A 109 -1.04 -22.35 -9.84
CA HIS A 109 -0.04 -22.98 -10.70
C HIS A 109 1.36 -22.93 -10.11
N GLU A 110 2.11 -24.00 -10.38
CA GLU A 110 3.54 -24.03 -10.14
C GLU A 110 4.25 -23.03 -11.07
N TRP A 111 4.96 -22.08 -10.46
CA TRP A 111 5.74 -21.10 -11.20
C TRP A 111 7.14 -21.62 -11.47
N ARG A 112 7.41 -21.86 -12.76
CA ARG A 112 8.77 -22.12 -13.25
C ARG A 112 9.57 -20.83 -13.16
N CYS A 113 10.43 -20.76 -12.14
CA CYS A 113 11.30 -19.60 -11.91
C CYS A 113 12.12 -19.25 -13.15
N ALA A 114 12.46 -17.97 -13.31
CA ALA A 114 13.15 -17.47 -14.50
C ALA A 114 14.47 -18.21 -14.84
N ARG A 115 15.18 -18.75 -13.83
CA ARG A 115 16.36 -19.60 -14.07
C ARG A 115 16.01 -20.87 -14.86
N GLN A 116 14.89 -21.51 -14.54
CA GLN A 116 14.39 -22.68 -15.26
C GLN A 116 13.93 -22.31 -16.67
N ARG A 117 13.30 -21.14 -16.84
CA ARG A 117 12.93 -20.59 -18.16
C ARG A 117 14.16 -20.27 -19.03
N ALA A 118 15.26 -19.86 -18.41
CA ALA A 118 16.54 -19.63 -19.06
C ALA A 118 17.38 -20.91 -19.27
N GLY A 119 16.77 -22.10 -19.14
CA GLY A 119 17.44 -23.40 -19.35
C GLY A 119 18.47 -23.77 -18.29
N LYS A 120 18.60 -22.99 -17.20
CA LYS A 120 19.52 -23.30 -16.10
C LYS A 120 18.83 -24.28 -15.14
N ARG A 121 19.60 -25.25 -14.61
CA ARG A 121 19.09 -26.15 -13.56
C ARG A 121 18.55 -25.32 -12.40
N SER A 122 17.26 -25.48 -12.08
CA SER A 122 16.67 -24.89 -10.88
C SER A 122 16.17 -26.00 -9.98
N HIS A 123 16.58 -25.98 -8.72
CA HIS A 123 16.11 -26.93 -7.71
C HIS A 123 14.77 -26.53 -7.08
N CYS A 124 14.17 -25.40 -7.49
CA CYS A 124 13.04 -24.81 -6.77
C CYS A 124 11.90 -24.46 -7.73
N VAL A 125 10.80 -25.21 -7.65
CA VAL A 125 9.50 -24.76 -8.13
C VAL A 125 8.99 -23.69 -7.17
N GLY A 126 8.62 -22.52 -7.70
CA GLY A 126 8.05 -21.42 -6.93
C GLY A 126 6.53 -21.41 -7.00
N ARG A 127 5.89 -20.60 -6.16
CA ARG A 127 4.47 -20.26 -6.29
C ARG A 127 4.33 -18.75 -6.40
N LEU A 128 3.38 -18.31 -7.21
CA LEU A 128 3.00 -16.90 -7.27
C LEU A 128 1.99 -16.60 -6.18
N ARG A 129 2.13 -15.44 -5.55
CA ARG A 129 1.18 -14.90 -4.59
C ARG A 129 0.98 -13.41 -4.88
N PRO A 130 -0.13 -12.79 -4.45
CA PRO A 130 -0.27 -11.32 -4.52
C PRO A 130 0.90 -10.64 -3.84
N ARG A 131 1.38 -9.52 -4.38
CA ARG A 131 2.50 -8.77 -3.83
C ARG A 131 2.01 -7.79 -2.75
N MET A 132 1.34 -8.35 -1.76
CA MET A 132 0.95 -7.66 -0.54
C MET A 132 1.61 -8.28 0.68
N VAL A 133 1.71 -7.50 1.74
CA VAL A 133 2.28 -7.91 3.02
C VAL A 133 1.20 -8.60 3.83
N LEU A 134 1.42 -9.86 4.17
CA LEU A 134 0.56 -10.63 5.05
C LEU A 134 1.01 -10.49 6.51
N TYR A 135 0.13 -10.83 7.44
CA TYR A 135 0.53 -10.92 8.85
C TYR A 135 1.62 -11.98 9.01
N ASN A 136 2.58 -11.70 9.89
CA ASN A 136 3.77 -12.54 10.10
C ASN A 136 4.67 -12.66 8.86
N GLU A 137 4.60 -11.72 7.92
CA GLU A 137 5.51 -11.64 6.78
C GLU A 137 6.39 -10.39 6.86
N HIS A 138 7.64 -10.52 6.37
CA HIS A 138 8.51 -9.38 6.16
C HIS A 138 8.12 -8.64 4.89
N ASN A 139 8.08 -7.31 4.94
CA ASN A 139 7.80 -6.51 3.76
C ASN A 139 9.09 -6.36 2.92
N PRO A 140 9.07 -6.78 1.64
CA PRO A 140 10.25 -6.72 0.76
C PRO A 140 10.79 -5.30 0.54
N ASP A 141 10.00 -4.27 0.79
CA ASP A 141 10.36 -2.87 0.61
C ASP A 141 10.74 -2.16 1.94
N ASP A 142 10.81 -2.85 3.07
CA ASP A 142 11.00 -2.26 4.41
C ASP A 142 12.23 -1.32 4.50
N GLU A 143 13.37 -1.72 3.95
CA GLU A 143 14.60 -0.91 3.96
C GLU A 143 14.42 0.41 3.17
N ALA A 144 13.75 0.33 2.01
CA ALA A 144 13.48 1.48 1.16
C ALA A 144 12.42 2.40 1.77
N ILE A 145 11.37 1.83 2.39
CA ILE A 145 10.35 2.57 3.14
C ILE A 145 10.99 3.31 4.31
N GLY A 146 11.85 2.65 5.09
CA GLY A 146 12.56 3.28 6.21
C GLY A 146 13.48 4.41 5.78
N SER A 147 14.19 4.22 4.65
CA SER A 147 15.05 5.25 4.06
C SER A 147 14.26 6.46 3.56
N CYS A 148 13.15 6.22 2.85
CA CYS A 148 12.24 7.25 2.37
C CYS A 148 11.62 8.04 3.53
N THR A 149 11.11 7.33 4.54
CA THR A 149 10.52 7.93 5.75
C THR A 149 11.53 8.79 6.50
N THR A 150 12.76 8.30 6.68
CA THR A 150 13.82 9.05 7.35
C THR A 150 14.16 10.33 6.59
N LEU A 151 14.21 10.28 5.26
CA LEU A 151 14.47 11.46 4.44
C LEU A 151 13.31 12.46 4.52
N ASP A 152 12.07 12.01 4.36
CA ASP A 152 10.89 12.88 4.41
C ASP A 152 10.75 13.56 5.79
N LEU A 153 11.07 12.86 6.88
CA LEU A 153 11.07 13.43 8.24
C LEU A 153 12.14 14.51 8.43
N ARG A 154 13.30 14.43 7.76
CA ARG A 154 14.34 15.46 7.81
C ARG A 154 13.92 16.76 7.13
N VAL A 155 12.99 16.69 6.17
CA VAL A 155 12.38 17.87 5.54
C VAL A 155 11.44 18.59 6.51
N SER A 156 11.07 17.95 7.64
CA SER A 156 10.20 18.49 8.68
C SER A 156 8.87 19.02 8.13
N PRO A 157 7.99 18.12 7.61
CA PRO A 157 6.72 18.52 7.03
C PRO A 157 5.89 19.37 7.98
N ASN A 158 5.32 20.46 7.47
CA ASN A 158 4.51 21.38 8.26
C ASN A 158 3.14 20.78 8.64
N THR A 159 2.64 19.78 7.91
CA THR A 159 1.36 19.12 8.15
C THR A 159 1.45 17.63 7.83
N VAL A 160 0.86 16.82 8.71
CA VAL A 160 0.66 15.38 8.51
C VAL A 160 -0.83 15.10 8.60
N ILE A 161 -1.42 14.71 7.47
CA ILE A 161 -2.81 14.25 7.41
C ILE A 161 -2.78 12.75 7.61
N VAL A 162 -3.55 12.28 8.58
CA VAL A 162 -3.68 10.84 8.83
C VAL A 162 -5.14 10.44 8.81
N ALA A 163 -5.52 9.77 7.73
CA ALA A 163 -6.62 8.84 7.74
C ALA A 163 -6.10 7.56 8.43
N VAL A 164 -6.29 7.49 9.75
CA VAL A 164 -5.93 6.37 10.64
C VAL A 164 -4.45 6.30 11.11
N LYS A 165 -4.16 7.06 12.19
CA LYS A 165 -3.04 6.98 13.17
C LYS A 165 -1.60 7.42 12.81
N GLY A 166 -1.10 8.49 13.46
CA GLY A 166 0.29 8.96 13.32
C GLY A 166 0.90 9.58 14.59
N ARG A 167 2.22 9.82 14.57
CA ARG A 167 3.04 10.46 15.61
C ARG A 167 4.18 11.24 14.94
N HIS A 168 4.64 12.37 15.53
CA HIS A 168 5.79 13.26 15.19
C HIS A 168 5.46 14.71 14.75
N ASN A 169 6.48 15.59 14.85
CA ASN A 169 6.43 17.05 14.72
C ASN A 169 5.85 17.55 13.39
N GLY A 170 4.86 18.45 13.50
CA GLY A 170 4.04 19.02 12.43
C GLY A 170 2.60 19.16 12.92
N VAL A 171 1.74 19.93 12.23
CA VAL A 171 0.29 19.93 12.55
C VAL A 171 -0.28 18.57 12.14
N ARG A 172 -0.81 17.82 13.10
CA ARG A 172 -1.33 16.46 12.93
C ARG A 172 -2.84 16.51 12.85
N LEU A 173 -3.35 16.26 11.66
CA LEU A 173 -4.77 16.22 11.37
C LEU A 173 -5.23 14.76 11.28
N GLY A 174 -6.07 14.33 12.21
CA GLY A 174 -6.77 13.05 12.14
C GLY A 174 -8.12 13.22 11.44
N ILE A 175 -8.35 12.51 10.35
CA ILE A 175 -9.67 12.42 9.69
C ILE A 175 -10.16 10.98 9.84
N ASN A 176 -11.23 10.78 10.60
CA ASN A 176 -11.82 9.45 10.79
C ASN A 176 -13.26 9.54 11.32
N ASN A 177 -14.07 8.51 11.11
CA ASN A 177 -15.39 8.41 11.72
C ASN A 177 -15.29 8.31 13.26
N ASP A 178 -14.36 7.48 13.74
CA ASP A 178 -14.16 7.25 15.17
C ASP A 178 -13.07 8.15 15.76
N PRO A 179 -13.20 8.55 17.04
CA PRO A 179 -12.14 9.24 17.74
C PRO A 179 -10.85 8.40 17.76
N PRO A 180 -9.67 9.05 17.84
CA PRO A 180 -8.42 8.33 17.98
C PRO A 180 -8.42 7.37 19.18
N PRO A 181 -7.72 6.23 19.10
CA PRO A 181 -7.64 5.27 20.19
C PRO A 181 -7.07 5.94 21.46
N LYS A 182 -7.72 5.71 22.61
CA LYS A 182 -7.27 6.20 23.93
C LYS A 182 -6.12 5.33 24.47
N VAL A 183 -5.02 5.25 23.73
CA VAL A 183 -3.79 4.57 24.18
C VAL A 183 -2.84 5.64 24.71
N HIS A 184 -2.19 5.39 25.86
CA HIS A 184 -1.28 6.36 26.48
C HIS A 184 -0.17 6.86 25.52
N SER A 185 0.29 5.97 24.63
CA SER A 185 1.27 6.31 23.58
C SER A 185 0.76 7.27 22.50
N LEU A 186 -0.55 7.55 22.45
CA LEU A 186 -1.20 8.45 21.47
C LEU A 186 -1.77 9.71 22.12
N SER A 187 -1.62 9.86 23.44
CA SER A 187 -2.00 11.11 24.12
C SER A 187 -1.14 12.27 23.60
N GLY A 188 -1.78 13.40 23.28
CA GLY A 188 -1.11 14.57 22.69
C GLY A 188 -0.55 14.35 21.28
N CYS A 189 -0.97 13.28 20.58
CA CYS A 189 -0.49 12.96 19.23
C CYS A 189 -1.29 13.62 18.09
N TRP A 190 -2.33 14.40 18.41
CA TRP A 190 -3.20 15.05 17.42
C TRP A 190 -3.36 16.52 17.78
N ASP A 191 -3.24 17.38 16.77
CA ASP A 191 -3.46 18.83 16.92
C ASP A 191 -4.89 19.20 16.49
N LEU A 192 -5.41 18.50 15.48
CA LEU A 192 -6.79 18.61 15.02
C LEU A 192 -7.35 17.22 14.72
N VAL A 193 -8.60 16.98 15.12
CA VAL A 193 -9.35 15.76 14.78
C VAL A 193 -10.66 16.19 14.15
N VAL A 194 -10.85 15.85 12.88
CA VAL A 194 -12.12 16.03 12.17
C VAL A 194 -12.83 14.70 12.15
N LYS A 195 -13.99 14.64 12.80
CA LYS A 195 -14.82 13.44 12.87
C LYS A 195 -15.83 13.43 11.72
N GLY A 196 -15.88 12.32 11.01
CA GLY A 196 -16.86 12.09 9.96
C GLY A 196 -16.28 11.36 8.74
N PRO A 197 -17.12 11.07 7.74
CA PRO A 197 -16.69 10.39 6.54
C PRO A 197 -15.65 11.22 5.78
N CYS A 198 -14.51 10.61 5.45
CA CYS A 198 -13.41 11.30 4.77
C CYS A 198 -13.83 11.89 3.41
N ASP A 199 -14.78 11.26 2.72
CA ASP A 199 -15.34 11.77 1.46
C ASP A 199 -16.20 13.01 1.66
N GLU A 200 -17.03 13.09 2.71
CA GLU A 200 -17.81 14.30 3.02
C GLU A 200 -16.89 15.48 3.37
N ILE A 201 -15.85 15.20 4.16
CA ILE A 201 -14.83 16.17 4.53
C ILE A 201 -14.07 16.64 3.28
N ALA A 202 -13.74 15.72 2.36
CA ALA A 202 -13.09 16.06 1.10
C ALA A 202 -13.97 16.95 0.21
N CYS A 203 -15.26 16.62 0.07
CA CYS A 203 -16.22 17.45 -0.65
C CYS A 203 -16.32 18.87 -0.06
N GLY A 204 -16.29 19.00 1.27
CA GLY A 204 -16.32 20.28 1.96
C GLY A 204 -15.00 21.07 1.93
N ALA A 205 -13.86 20.42 1.67
CA ALA A 205 -12.53 21.03 1.68
C ALA A 205 -12.23 21.91 0.45
N ALA A 206 -13.18 22.05 -0.49
CA ALA A 206 -13.13 22.92 -1.66
C ALA A 206 -11.79 22.86 -2.39
N VAL A 207 -11.48 21.71 -2.99
CA VAL A 207 -10.34 21.61 -3.92
C VAL A 207 -10.88 21.74 -5.34
N PRO A 208 -10.45 22.77 -6.11
CA PRO A 208 -10.93 22.95 -7.47
C PRO A 208 -10.59 21.70 -8.30
N HIS A 209 -11.59 21.21 -9.03
CA HIS A 209 -11.44 20.18 -10.05
C HIS A 209 -10.70 20.72 -11.28
#